data_AF-A0A6C0D063-F1
#
_entry.id   AF-A0A6C0D063-F1
#
_cell.length_a   1.000
_cell.length_b   1.000
_cell.length_c   1.000
_cell.angle_alpha   90.00
_cell.angle_beta   90.00
_cell.angle_gamma   90.00
#
_symmetry.space_group_name_H-M   'P 1'
#
loop_
_entity.id
_entity.type
_entity.pdbx_description
1 polymer ?
#
loop_
_entity_poly.entity_id
_entity_poly.type
_entity_poly.pdbx_seq_one_letter_code
_entity_poly.pdbx_strand_id
1 'polypeptide(L)'
;MTTPNPNPNPRQTYAAFGNVGSSMNPQVNDPFNVSNPLSYAVLPSFGQVFLHGGSGDSVLFNRVYAPNCMNFMAEYAAINGGDPFVLTYMKVNLDTYWPNMAVIDRESMTTCYNAFTVRPTLGEMLMHNACERRFLEFPSVQYYYQPFDPTTANSPMVRFYAQQGTVGKALFKNLDKKEDDIDNDYWIQQMIENPEPVLDVWVRIWLAVQKKELDVKGTIIEPFLHYKSNKLELLYGMLERSQGGQYDIPQYFVTPKQWHCEPGATPSHCRLTIP
;
A
#
# COMPACT_ATOMS: atom_id res chain seq x y z
N MET A 1 39.31 -29.50 -1.99
CA MET A 1 37.92 -29.19 -1.62
C MET A 1 37.94 -27.95 -0.74
N THR A 2 37.75 -26.78 -1.33
CA THR A 2 37.62 -25.51 -0.61
C THR A 2 36.15 -25.14 -0.59
N THR A 3 35.60 -24.96 0.61
CA THR A 3 34.21 -24.55 0.84
C THR A 3 33.99 -23.14 0.26
N PRO A 4 32.82 -22.83 -0.32
CA PRO A 4 32.48 -21.46 -0.70
C PRO A 4 32.28 -20.62 0.57
N ASN A 5 32.93 -19.46 0.61
CA ASN A 5 32.74 -18.44 1.63
C ASN A 5 31.32 -17.84 1.52
N PRO A 6 30.44 -17.91 2.55
CA PRO A 6 29.04 -17.48 2.46
C PRO A 6 28.85 -16.01 2.83
N ASN A 7 29.87 -15.16 2.64
CA ASN A 7 29.77 -13.74 2.98
C ASN A 7 29.70 -12.90 1.69
N PRO A 8 28.50 -12.58 1.17
CA PRO A 8 28.40 -11.62 0.08
C PRO A 8 28.90 -10.29 0.61
N ASN A 9 29.99 -9.81 0.03
CA ASN A 9 30.58 -8.53 0.33
C ASN A 9 29.49 -7.45 0.19
N PRO A 10 29.07 -6.75 1.28
CA PRO A 10 27.95 -5.81 1.23
C PRO A 10 28.19 -4.65 0.27
N ARG A 11 29.43 -4.46 -0.23
CA ARG A 11 29.75 -3.47 -1.27
C ARG A 11 29.32 -3.87 -2.69
N GLN A 12 28.95 -5.13 -2.95
CA GLN A 12 28.56 -5.60 -4.29
C GLN A 12 27.08 -5.34 -4.66
N THR A 13 26.24 -4.88 -3.74
CA THR A 13 24.80 -4.67 -4.01
C THR A 13 24.41 -3.22 -4.31
N TYR A 14 25.23 -2.21 -3.98
CA TYR A 14 24.83 -0.80 -4.11
C TYR A 14 24.98 -0.23 -5.53
N ALA A 15 25.95 -0.72 -6.32
CA ALA A 15 26.15 -0.28 -7.70
C ALA A 15 25.00 -0.73 -8.64
N ALA A 16 24.27 -1.79 -8.28
CA ALA A 16 23.10 -2.26 -9.04
C ALA A 16 21.91 -1.29 -9.00
N PHE A 17 21.89 -0.36 -8.04
CA PHE A 17 20.85 0.67 -7.90
C PHE A 17 21.29 2.05 -8.44
N GLY A 18 22.42 2.13 -9.16
CA GLY A 18 23.01 3.39 -9.66
C GLY A 18 22.16 4.20 -10.66
N ASN A 19 20.94 3.77 -10.98
CA ASN A 19 19.99 4.47 -11.84
C ASN A 19 18.76 5.03 -11.09
N VAL A 20 18.79 5.07 -9.76
CA VAL A 20 17.77 5.76 -8.96
C VAL A 20 17.97 7.28 -9.16
N GLY A 21 17.31 7.89 -10.16
CA GLY A 21 17.30 9.35 -10.35
C GLY A 21 17.36 9.90 -11.78
N SER A 22 17.24 9.09 -12.84
CA SER A 22 17.38 9.57 -14.23
C SER A 22 16.24 10.47 -14.77
N SER A 23 15.24 10.82 -13.95
CA SER A 23 14.11 11.70 -14.30
C SER A 23 14.04 13.02 -13.49
N MET A 24 15.15 13.45 -12.88
CA MET A 24 15.12 14.45 -11.80
C MET A 24 15.52 15.90 -12.17
N ASN A 25 14.92 16.85 -11.45
CA ASN A 25 15.36 18.26 -11.34
C ASN A 25 16.82 18.31 -10.85
N PRO A 26 17.67 19.23 -11.34
CA PRO A 26 19.09 19.36 -10.98
C PRO A 26 19.44 19.28 -9.49
N GLN A 27 18.56 19.73 -8.59
CA GLN A 27 18.78 19.66 -7.14
C GLN A 27 18.58 18.27 -6.54
N VAL A 28 18.00 17.33 -7.28
CA VAL A 28 17.69 15.97 -6.84
C VAL A 28 18.60 14.92 -7.51
N ASN A 29 19.54 15.37 -8.34
CA ASN A 29 20.50 14.53 -9.07
C ASN A 29 21.59 13.89 -8.21
N ASP A 30 21.72 14.33 -6.96
CA ASP A 30 22.59 13.64 -6.01
C ASP A 30 21.71 12.73 -5.13
N PRO A 31 21.74 11.40 -5.30
CA PRO A 31 21.07 10.48 -4.40
C PRO A 31 21.63 10.57 -2.97
N PHE A 32 22.79 11.22 -2.78
CA PHE A 32 23.36 11.61 -1.51
C PHE A 32 23.03 13.05 -1.09
N ASN A 33 22.11 13.73 -1.80
CA ASN A 33 21.62 15.03 -1.37
C ASN A 33 20.87 14.86 -0.05
N VAL A 34 21.46 15.44 0.98
CA VAL A 34 20.94 15.52 2.33
C VAL A 34 19.61 16.31 2.47
N SER A 35 19.05 16.81 1.38
CA SER A 35 17.76 17.48 1.37
C SER A 35 16.68 16.69 0.64
N ASN A 36 16.99 15.49 0.10
CA ASN A 36 16.01 14.64 -0.58
C ASN A 36 15.41 13.58 0.39
N PRO A 37 14.15 13.72 0.83
CA PRO A 37 13.50 12.74 1.72
C PRO A 37 13.41 11.31 1.13
N LEU A 38 13.38 11.17 -0.20
CA LEU A 38 13.31 9.86 -0.87
C LEU A 38 14.58 9.04 -0.63
N SER A 39 15.74 9.69 -0.58
CA SER A 39 17.02 9.01 -0.32
C SER A 39 17.09 8.43 1.10
N TYR A 40 16.46 9.09 2.08
CA TYR A 40 16.43 8.65 3.48
C TYR A 40 15.43 7.54 3.76
N ALA A 41 14.30 7.61 3.06
CA ALA A 41 13.19 6.74 3.33
C ALA A 41 13.34 5.37 2.66
N VAL A 42 14.25 5.18 1.70
CA VAL A 42 14.33 3.95 0.89
C VAL A 42 15.31 2.91 1.44
N LEU A 43 16.45 3.34 2.01
CA LEU A 43 17.49 2.43 2.48
C LEU A 43 17.70 2.53 4.00
N PRO A 44 17.59 1.41 4.75
CA PRO A 44 17.76 1.44 6.20
C PRO A 44 19.15 1.94 6.66
N SER A 45 20.17 1.72 5.83
CA SER A 45 21.57 2.10 6.10
C SER A 45 21.88 3.57 5.81
N PHE A 46 21.07 4.26 5.00
CA PHE A 46 21.34 5.65 4.60
C PHE A 46 21.03 6.65 5.71
N GLY A 47 20.04 6.37 6.56
CA GLY A 47 19.75 7.21 7.73
C GLY A 47 20.90 7.35 8.74
N GLN A 48 21.97 6.54 8.66
CA GLN A 48 23.17 6.68 9.49
C GLN A 48 24.23 7.62 8.90
N VAL A 49 24.24 7.83 7.58
CA VAL A 49 25.28 8.59 6.88
C VAL A 49 24.92 10.07 6.78
N PHE A 50 23.64 10.41 6.94
CA PHE A 50 23.10 11.76 6.79
C PHE A 50 22.70 12.39 8.12
N LEU A 51 23.64 12.39 9.06
CA LEU A 51 23.54 13.13 10.32
C LEU A 51 23.69 14.62 10.04
N HIS A 52 22.58 15.33 9.85
CA HIS A 52 22.56 16.77 10.11
C HIS A 52 22.85 16.98 11.60
N GLY A 53 23.93 17.70 11.89
CA GLY A 53 24.54 17.81 13.21
C GLY A 53 23.55 17.93 14.37
N GLY A 54 23.48 16.88 15.19
CA GLY A 54 22.60 16.82 16.35
C GLY A 54 22.51 15.41 16.88
N SER A 55 23.40 15.06 17.82
CA SER A 55 23.39 13.81 18.55
C SER A 55 22.07 13.64 19.33
N GLY A 56 21.24 12.68 18.94
CA GLY A 56 20.13 12.15 19.75
C GLY A 56 18.83 11.92 18.97
N ASP A 57 18.30 12.96 18.33
CA ASP A 57 16.91 12.98 17.84
C ASP A 57 16.77 12.86 16.31
N SER A 58 17.69 13.39 15.50
CA SER A 58 17.65 13.31 14.03
C SER A 58 17.75 11.88 13.48
N VAL A 59 18.24 10.95 14.31
CA VAL A 59 18.36 9.52 14.02
C VAL A 59 17.01 8.81 14.02
N LEU A 60 16.00 9.38 14.69
CA LEU A 60 14.65 8.81 14.81
C LEU A 60 13.69 9.27 13.70
N PHE A 61 13.98 10.40 13.04
CA PHE A 61 13.09 10.99 12.04
C PHE A 61 13.37 10.54 10.60
N ASN A 62 14.61 10.17 10.28
CA ASN A 62 15.08 9.96 8.90
C ASN A 62 15.53 8.53 8.62
N ARG A 63 14.74 7.54 9.06
CA ARG A 63 14.98 6.11 8.76
C ARG A 63 13.77 5.49 8.12
N VAL A 64 13.97 4.40 7.39
CA VAL A 64 12.89 3.58 6.81
C VAL A 64 11.75 3.28 7.80
N TYR A 65 12.07 3.07 9.09
CA TYR A 65 11.08 2.79 10.13
C TYR A 65 10.49 4.04 10.82
N ALA A 66 10.96 5.23 10.46
CA ALA A 66 10.49 6.47 11.05
C ALA A 66 9.08 6.80 10.54
N PRO A 67 8.17 7.27 11.40
CA PRO A 67 6.83 7.69 10.99
C PRO A 67 6.84 8.71 9.83
N ASN A 68 7.82 9.64 9.81
CA ASN A 68 7.97 10.63 8.72
C ASN A 68 8.26 9.95 7.38
N CYS A 69 9.23 9.03 7.35
CA CYS A 69 9.57 8.27 6.15
C CYS A 69 8.42 7.39 5.67
N MET A 70 7.78 6.65 6.58
CA MET A 70 6.66 5.78 6.22
C MET A 70 5.48 6.58 5.66
N ASN A 71 5.12 7.70 6.29
CA ASN A 71 4.03 8.55 5.81
C ASN A 71 4.40 9.24 4.50
N PHE A 72 5.60 9.81 4.39
CA PHE A 72 6.05 10.44 3.16
C PHE A 72 6.08 9.45 1.99
N MET A 73 6.67 8.26 2.17
CA MET A 73 6.72 7.24 1.14
C MET A 73 5.34 6.76 0.74
N ALA A 74 4.42 6.56 1.67
CA ALA A 74 3.07 6.12 1.33
C ALA A 74 2.27 7.21 0.58
N GLU A 75 2.48 8.51 0.85
CA GLU A 75 1.87 9.58 0.04
C GLU A 75 2.51 9.66 -1.34
N TYR A 76 3.84 9.63 -1.41
CA TYR A 76 4.59 9.66 -2.66
C TYR A 76 4.21 8.48 -3.57
N ALA A 77 4.16 7.27 -2.99
CA ALA A 77 3.83 6.03 -3.67
C ALA A 77 2.38 6.01 -4.18
N ALA A 78 1.42 6.56 -3.43
CA ALA A 78 0.02 6.63 -3.86
C ALA A 78 -0.16 7.41 -5.18
N ILE A 79 0.69 8.41 -5.43
CA ILE A 79 0.67 9.24 -6.64
C ILE A 79 1.61 8.66 -7.71
N ASN A 80 2.83 8.30 -7.34
CA ASN A 80 3.92 7.92 -8.25
C ASN A 80 4.15 6.40 -8.23
N GLY A 81 3.07 5.63 -8.37
CA GLY A 81 3.16 4.17 -8.52
C GLY A 81 4.12 3.79 -9.66
N GLY A 82 4.98 2.80 -9.44
CA GLY A 82 5.97 2.35 -10.43
C GLY A 82 7.25 3.20 -10.50
N ASP A 83 7.35 4.29 -9.74
CA ASP A 83 8.58 5.07 -9.64
C ASP A 83 9.74 4.23 -9.07
N PRO A 84 10.99 4.39 -9.57
CA PRO A 84 12.14 3.61 -9.12
C PRO A 84 12.40 3.64 -7.61
N PHE A 85 12.08 4.73 -6.90
CA PHE A 85 12.23 4.78 -5.44
C PHE A 85 11.20 3.89 -4.76
N VAL A 86 9.95 3.88 -5.23
CA VAL A 86 8.88 3.00 -4.71
C VAL A 86 9.26 1.54 -4.95
N LEU A 87 9.67 1.21 -6.18
CA LEU A 87 10.11 -0.14 -6.54
C LEU A 87 11.31 -0.59 -5.71
N THR A 88 12.27 0.30 -5.47
CA THR A 88 13.45 -0.02 -4.65
C THR A 88 13.04 -0.24 -3.21
N TYR A 89 12.22 0.65 -2.63
CA TYR A 89 11.72 0.50 -1.26
C TYR A 89 11.05 -0.86 -1.07
N MET A 90 10.15 -1.24 -1.99
CA MET A 90 9.43 -2.52 -1.92
C MET A 90 10.37 -3.72 -2.00
N LYS A 91 11.41 -3.65 -2.84
CA LYS A 91 12.37 -4.75 -3.06
C LYS A 91 13.36 -4.94 -1.92
N VAL A 92 13.79 -3.87 -1.25
CA VAL A 92 14.89 -3.93 -0.27
C VAL A 92 14.40 -4.03 1.18
N ASN A 93 13.17 -3.60 1.47
CA ASN A 93 12.63 -3.60 2.82
C ASN A 93 11.73 -4.82 3.07
N LEU A 94 12.37 -5.98 3.18
CA LEU A 94 11.71 -7.30 3.32
C LEU A 94 11.44 -7.72 4.78
N ASP A 95 11.66 -6.83 5.75
CA ASP A 95 11.38 -7.14 7.15
C ASP A 95 9.86 -7.25 7.39
N THR A 96 9.46 -8.21 8.22
CA THR A 96 8.06 -8.47 8.62
C THR A 96 7.81 -8.19 10.10
N TYR A 97 8.86 -7.80 10.85
CA TYR A 97 8.79 -7.64 12.29
C TYR A 97 8.31 -6.24 12.71
N TRP A 98 8.85 -5.19 12.10
CA TRP A 98 8.50 -3.83 12.50
C TRP A 98 7.22 -3.34 11.82
N PRO A 99 6.24 -2.86 12.60
CA PRO A 99 4.97 -2.41 12.03
C PRO A 99 5.16 -1.13 11.22
N ASN A 100 4.50 -1.05 10.07
CA ASN A 100 4.36 0.22 9.35
C ASN A 100 3.33 1.12 10.07
N MET A 101 3.73 2.35 10.37
CA MET A 101 2.96 3.33 11.14
C MET A 101 2.18 4.31 10.26
N ALA A 102 2.22 4.16 8.94
CA ALA A 102 1.53 5.03 7.98
C ALA A 102 0.11 4.57 7.62
N VAL A 103 -0.37 3.47 8.21
CA VAL A 103 -1.74 2.96 8.05
C VAL A 103 -2.76 3.91 8.67
N ILE A 104 -3.86 4.16 7.95
CA ILE A 104 -4.98 4.98 8.41
C ILE A 104 -5.95 4.10 9.20
N ASP A 105 -6.52 3.06 8.60
CA ASP A 105 -7.45 2.10 9.23
C ASP A 105 -6.75 0.82 9.69
N ARG A 106 -6.01 0.95 10.80
CA ARG A 106 -5.26 -0.17 11.40
C ARG A 106 -6.16 -1.34 11.79
N GLU A 107 -7.39 -1.07 12.19
CA GLU A 107 -8.32 -2.09 12.66
C GLU A 107 -8.79 -2.99 11.52
N SER A 108 -9.18 -2.41 10.38
CA SER A 108 -9.57 -3.19 9.20
C SER A 108 -8.42 -4.03 8.66
N MET A 109 -7.25 -3.44 8.53
CA MET A 109 -6.04 -4.13 8.11
C MET A 109 -5.71 -5.30 9.04
N THR A 110 -5.68 -5.07 10.36
CA THR A 110 -5.37 -6.12 11.35
C THR A 110 -6.39 -7.25 11.31
N THR A 111 -7.68 -6.92 11.13
CA THR A 111 -8.76 -7.92 11.00
C THR A 111 -8.54 -8.81 9.79
N CYS A 112 -8.21 -8.22 8.63
CA CYS A 112 -7.94 -8.98 7.41
C CYS A 112 -6.67 -9.84 7.51
N TYR A 113 -5.60 -9.30 8.10
CA TYR A 113 -4.35 -10.04 8.26
C TYR A 113 -4.50 -11.22 9.22
N ASN A 114 -5.24 -11.05 10.32
CA ASN A 114 -5.51 -12.14 11.26
C ASN A 114 -6.38 -13.23 10.64
N ALA A 115 -7.36 -12.87 9.79
CA ALA A 115 -8.24 -13.83 9.13
C ALA A 115 -7.50 -14.83 8.24
N PHE A 116 -6.39 -14.40 7.61
CA PHE A 116 -5.62 -15.22 6.67
C PHE A 116 -4.16 -15.44 7.07
N THR A 117 -3.79 -15.07 8.30
CA THR A 117 -2.40 -15.15 8.80
C THR A 117 -1.41 -14.44 7.88
N VAL A 118 -1.80 -13.30 7.30
CA VAL A 118 -0.95 -12.49 6.42
C VAL A 118 0.10 -11.78 7.27
N ARG A 119 1.36 -11.84 6.86
CA ARG A 119 2.49 -11.14 7.49
C ARG A 119 3.27 -10.38 6.42
N PRO A 120 2.80 -9.21 6.00
CA PRO A 120 3.45 -8.46 4.93
C PRO A 120 4.82 -7.96 5.37
N THR A 121 5.74 -7.91 4.42
CA THR A 121 6.99 -7.17 4.54
C THR A 121 6.73 -5.67 4.64
N LEU A 122 7.72 -4.88 5.08
CA LEU A 122 7.60 -3.43 5.11
C LEU A 122 7.36 -2.83 3.72
N GLY A 123 7.95 -3.43 2.68
CA GLY A 123 7.68 -3.11 1.28
C GLY A 123 6.22 -3.35 0.88
N GLU A 124 5.66 -4.50 1.25
CA GLU A 124 4.23 -4.80 1.03
C GLU A 124 3.31 -3.90 1.87
N MET A 125 3.74 -3.49 3.05
CA MET A 125 3.04 -2.49 3.85
C MET A 125 3.05 -1.09 3.19
N LEU A 126 4.11 -0.73 2.45
CA LEU A 126 4.11 0.49 1.64
C LEU A 126 3.03 0.40 0.55
N MET A 127 2.95 -0.75 -0.15
CA MET A 127 1.89 -1.00 -1.12
C MET A 127 0.51 -0.87 -0.49
N HIS A 128 0.28 -1.50 0.67
CA HIS A 128 -0.97 -1.34 1.43
C HIS A 128 -1.33 0.13 1.65
N ASN A 129 -0.43 0.88 2.26
CA ASN A 129 -0.70 2.28 2.62
C ASN A 129 -0.84 3.19 1.39
N ALA A 130 -0.12 2.91 0.31
CA ALA A 130 -0.25 3.61 -0.96
C ALA A 130 -1.64 3.38 -1.57
N CYS A 131 -2.09 2.12 -1.59
CA CYS A 131 -3.42 1.73 -2.09
C CYS A 131 -4.54 2.32 -1.22
N GLU A 132 -4.40 2.27 0.11
CA GLU A 132 -5.32 2.88 1.06
C GLU A 132 -5.49 4.38 0.77
N ARG A 133 -4.39 5.11 0.52
CA ARG A 133 -4.42 6.55 0.22
C ARG A 133 -4.90 6.86 -1.18
N ARG A 134 -4.66 5.99 -2.14
CA ARG A 134 -5.08 6.16 -3.53
C ARG A 134 -6.57 5.91 -3.70
N PHE A 135 -7.07 4.80 -3.16
CA PHE A 135 -8.42 4.31 -3.44
C PHE A 135 -9.44 4.63 -2.35
N LEU A 136 -9.03 4.99 -1.14
CA LEU A 136 -9.95 5.20 -0.01
C LEU A 136 -9.91 6.62 0.54
N GLU A 137 -11.08 7.12 0.95
CA GLU A 137 -11.26 8.35 1.69
C GLU A 137 -11.82 8.05 3.07
N PHE A 138 -11.34 8.78 4.09
CA PHE A 138 -11.73 8.58 5.48
C PHE A 138 -12.27 9.90 6.06
N PRO A 139 -13.56 10.23 5.82
CA PRO A 139 -14.11 11.55 6.17
C PRO A 139 -14.06 11.88 7.67
N SER A 140 -14.07 10.86 8.53
CA SER A 140 -14.02 11.03 9.98
C SER A 140 -12.59 11.16 10.54
N VAL A 141 -11.56 10.98 9.70
CA VAL A 141 -10.16 10.98 10.16
C VAL A 141 -9.55 12.36 9.96
N GLN A 142 -9.10 12.96 11.06
CA GLN A 142 -8.36 14.21 11.03
C GLN A 142 -6.92 13.96 10.62
N TYR A 143 -6.34 14.89 9.86
CA TYR A 143 -4.92 14.88 9.51
C TYR A 143 -4.27 16.22 9.83
N TYR A 144 -2.96 16.21 10.02
CA TYR A 144 -2.13 17.38 10.20
C TYR A 144 -0.85 17.24 9.37
N TYR A 145 -0.18 18.35 9.11
CA TYR A 145 1.09 18.35 8.38
C TYR A 145 2.24 18.70 9.31
N GLN A 146 3.38 18.02 9.13
CA GLN A 146 4.65 18.36 9.77
C GLN A 146 5.77 18.37 8.74
N PRO A 147 6.81 19.21 8.89
CA PRO A 147 7.98 19.12 8.04
C PRO A 147 8.63 17.74 8.19
N PHE A 148 9.04 17.14 7.07
CA PHE A 148 9.73 15.84 7.05
C PHE A 148 10.96 15.86 7.96
N ASP A 149 11.72 16.95 7.88
CA ASP A 149 12.86 17.28 8.74
C ASP A 149 12.66 18.71 9.28
N PRO A 150 12.34 18.89 10.58
CA PRO A 150 12.11 20.21 11.17
C PRO A 150 13.39 21.06 11.27
N THR A 151 14.58 20.48 11.09
CA THR A 151 15.86 21.19 11.16
C THR A 151 16.32 21.72 9.80
N THR A 152 15.71 21.26 8.71
CA THR A 152 16.03 21.68 7.34
C THR A 152 15.03 22.73 6.85
N ALA A 153 15.53 23.92 6.49
CA ALA A 153 14.70 24.96 5.89
C ALA A 153 14.07 24.45 4.58
N ASN A 154 12.77 24.71 4.39
CA ASN A 154 11.98 24.24 3.23
C ASN A 154 11.86 22.72 3.10
N SER A 155 12.02 21.97 4.20
CA SER A 155 11.72 20.54 4.20
C SER A 155 10.28 20.27 3.77
N PRO A 156 10.01 19.25 2.92
CA PRO A 156 8.67 18.98 2.44
C PRO A 156 7.74 18.63 3.60
N MET A 157 6.48 19.05 3.48
CA MET A 157 5.47 18.72 4.48
C MET A 157 4.96 17.30 4.26
N VAL A 158 4.85 16.53 5.34
CA VAL A 158 4.33 15.16 5.37
C VAL A 158 2.99 15.18 6.07
N ARG A 159 1.98 14.53 5.48
CA ARG A 159 0.68 14.36 6.13
C ARG A 159 0.72 13.21 7.14
N PHE A 160 0.20 13.49 8.32
CA PHE A 160 -0.04 12.51 9.37
C PHE A 160 -1.53 12.41 9.65
N TYR A 161 -2.01 11.20 9.83
CA TYR A 161 -3.38 10.93 10.24
C TYR A 161 -3.39 10.79 11.76
N ALA A 162 -4.23 11.58 12.42
CA ALA A 162 -4.40 11.50 13.87
C ALA A 162 -5.10 10.17 14.18
N GLN A 163 -4.33 9.18 14.67
CA GLN A 163 -4.90 7.92 15.15
C GLN A 163 -5.59 8.16 16.50
N GLN A 164 -6.84 8.62 16.46
CA GLN A 164 -7.72 8.66 17.62
C GLN A 164 -8.98 7.82 17.34
N GLY A 165 -9.01 6.61 17.90
CA GLY A 165 -10.19 5.75 17.93
C GLY A 165 -10.43 4.90 16.68
N THR A 166 -11.60 4.24 16.67
CA THR A 166 -12.11 3.47 15.53
C THR A 166 -12.26 4.39 14.33
N VAL A 167 -11.57 4.06 13.25
CA VAL A 167 -11.73 4.75 11.97
C VAL A 167 -13.13 4.46 11.46
N GLY A 168 -13.91 5.51 11.23
CA GLY A 168 -15.27 5.38 10.72
C GLY A 168 -15.30 4.84 9.29
N LYS A 169 -16.50 4.72 8.73
CA LYS A 169 -16.76 4.19 7.38
C LYS A 169 -15.87 4.86 6.32
N ALA A 170 -14.96 4.08 5.75
CA ALA A 170 -14.17 4.50 4.59
C ALA A 170 -15.07 4.54 3.34
N LEU A 171 -14.85 5.55 2.50
CA LEU A 171 -15.50 5.69 1.20
C LEU A 171 -14.50 5.33 0.09
N PHE A 172 -15.00 4.79 -1.02
CA PHE A 172 -14.17 4.62 -2.20
C PHE A 172 -13.97 5.98 -2.88
N LYS A 173 -12.71 6.33 -3.16
CA LYS A 173 -12.36 7.50 -3.95
C LYS A 173 -12.68 7.20 -5.40
N ASN A 174 -13.62 7.95 -5.94
CA ASN A 174 -14.02 7.78 -7.33
C ASN A 174 -12.80 7.98 -8.26
N LEU A 175 -12.51 6.95 -9.08
CA LEU A 175 -11.46 6.94 -10.09
C LEU A 175 -11.92 7.50 -11.44
N ASP A 176 -13.18 7.98 -11.57
CA ASP A 176 -13.81 8.48 -12.80
C ASP A 176 -13.10 9.66 -13.50
N LYS A 177 -11.95 10.11 -13.00
CA LYS A 177 -11.09 10.98 -13.78
C LYS A 177 -10.49 10.14 -14.90
N LYS A 178 -10.79 10.54 -16.13
CA LYS A 178 -10.23 10.03 -17.41
C LYS A 178 -8.69 9.89 -17.46
N GLU A 179 -7.98 10.37 -16.44
CA GLU A 179 -6.53 10.28 -16.25
C GLU A 179 -6.10 8.99 -15.51
N ASP A 180 -6.99 8.34 -14.77
CA ASP A 180 -6.74 7.08 -14.05
C ASP A 180 -7.57 5.94 -14.68
N ASP A 181 -7.14 5.44 -15.83
CA ASP A 181 -7.68 4.19 -16.37
C ASP A 181 -7.31 3.04 -15.44
N ILE A 182 -8.32 2.44 -14.80
CA ILE A 182 -8.15 1.37 -13.81
C ILE A 182 -7.36 0.17 -14.35
N ASP A 183 -7.38 -0.06 -15.66
CA ASP A 183 -6.63 -1.13 -16.31
C ASP A 183 -5.13 -0.80 -16.44
N ASN A 184 -4.80 0.48 -16.50
CA ASN A 184 -3.43 0.99 -16.62
C ASN A 184 -2.86 1.47 -15.28
N ASP A 185 -3.64 1.45 -14.21
CA ASP A 185 -3.22 1.85 -12.87
C ASP A 185 -2.18 0.86 -12.31
N TYR A 186 -0.99 1.38 -12.00
CA TYR A 186 0.11 0.59 -11.45
C TYR A 186 -0.30 -0.17 -10.19
N TRP A 187 -1.01 0.48 -9.26
CA TRP A 187 -1.39 -0.16 -8.00
C TRP A 187 -2.43 -1.23 -8.21
N ILE A 188 -3.38 -1.04 -9.13
CA ILE A 188 -4.35 -2.11 -9.46
C ILE A 188 -3.62 -3.36 -9.96
N GLN A 189 -2.66 -3.21 -10.86
CA GLN A 189 -1.86 -4.33 -11.36
C GLN A 189 -1.12 -5.03 -10.22
N GLN A 190 -0.46 -4.27 -9.34
CA GLN A 190 0.23 -4.83 -8.17
C GLN A 190 -0.74 -5.52 -7.20
N MET A 191 -1.92 -4.95 -6.96
CA MET A 191 -2.95 -5.51 -6.08
C MET A 191 -3.51 -6.83 -6.62
N ILE A 192 -3.57 -7.00 -7.95
CA ILE A 192 -3.96 -8.27 -8.58
C ILE A 192 -2.85 -9.32 -8.42
N GLU A 193 -1.60 -8.91 -8.65
CA GLU A 193 -0.42 -9.79 -8.55
C GLU A 193 -0.17 -10.28 -7.12
N ASN A 194 -0.30 -9.39 -6.13
CA ASN A 194 -0.14 -9.69 -4.71
C ASN A 194 -1.30 -9.10 -3.89
N PRO A 195 -2.43 -9.81 -3.79
CA PRO A 195 -3.64 -9.27 -3.16
C PRO A 195 -3.66 -9.34 -1.64
N GLU A 196 -2.75 -10.08 -1.01
CA GLU A 196 -2.80 -10.35 0.43
C GLU A 196 -2.46 -9.14 1.32
N PRO A 197 -1.47 -8.29 0.96
CA PRO A 197 -1.17 -7.09 1.73
C PRO A 197 -2.30 -6.06 1.73
N VAL A 198 -3.23 -6.11 0.77
CA VAL A 198 -4.25 -5.08 0.49
C VAL A 198 -5.68 -5.60 0.62
N LEU A 199 -5.91 -6.65 1.41
CA LEU A 199 -7.20 -7.34 1.47
C LEU A 199 -8.36 -6.43 1.92
N ASP A 200 -8.13 -5.56 2.90
CA ASP A 200 -9.11 -4.59 3.38
C ASP A 200 -9.46 -3.55 2.30
N VAL A 201 -8.46 -3.07 1.55
CA VAL A 201 -8.68 -2.20 0.38
C VAL A 201 -9.51 -2.91 -0.69
N TRP A 202 -9.21 -4.18 -0.98
CA TRP A 202 -10.01 -4.99 -1.90
C TRP A 202 -11.47 -5.15 -1.45
N VAL A 203 -11.71 -5.31 -0.16
CA VAL A 203 -13.09 -5.36 0.39
C VAL A 203 -13.83 -4.05 0.12
N ARG A 204 -13.18 -2.90 0.29
CA ARG A 204 -13.79 -1.59 0.01
C ARG A 204 -14.11 -1.39 -1.48
N ILE A 205 -13.19 -1.79 -2.36
CA ILE A 205 -13.42 -1.75 -3.82
C ILE A 205 -14.60 -2.65 -4.17
N TRP A 206 -14.63 -3.88 -3.66
CA TRP A 206 -15.75 -4.81 -3.89
C TRP A 206 -17.08 -4.25 -3.42
N LEU A 207 -17.13 -3.61 -2.24
CA LEU A 207 -18.35 -2.96 -1.73
C LEU A 207 -18.80 -1.80 -2.61
N ALA A 208 -17.87 -0.99 -3.12
CA ALA A 208 -18.20 0.10 -4.04
C ALA A 208 -18.87 -0.45 -5.31
N VAL A 209 -18.37 -1.57 -5.84
CA VAL A 209 -19.01 -2.29 -6.97
C VAL A 209 -20.41 -2.79 -6.59
N GLN A 210 -20.58 -3.41 -5.42
CA GLN A 210 -21.91 -3.88 -4.98
C GLN A 210 -22.92 -2.74 -4.83
N LYS A 211 -22.45 -1.56 -4.40
CA LYS A 211 -23.27 -0.35 -4.24
C LYS A 211 -23.48 0.43 -5.53
N LYS A 212 -22.89 -0.01 -6.65
CA LYS A 212 -22.89 0.68 -7.94
C LYS A 212 -22.24 2.08 -7.86
N GLU A 213 -21.29 2.24 -6.95
CA GLU A 213 -20.44 3.42 -6.81
C GLU A 213 -19.20 3.34 -7.72
N LEU A 214 -18.88 2.14 -8.21
CA LEU A 214 -17.79 1.86 -9.16
C LEU A 214 -18.29 0.86 -10.22
N ASP A 215 -18.21 1.23 -11.50
CA ASP A 215 -18.43 0.30 -12.61
C ASP A 215 -17.10 -0.33 -13.03
N VAL A 216 -17.05 -1.66 -13.03
CA VAL A 216 -15.85 -2.44 -13.35
C VAL A 216 -16.05 -3.30 -14.58
N LYS A 217 -17.21 -3.23 -15.24
CA LYS A 217 -17.53 -4.13 -16.34
C LYS A 217 -16.54 -3.96 -17.50
N GLY A 218 -15.92 -5.06 -17.90
CA GLY A 218 -14.92 -5.09 -18.97
C GLY A 218 -13.50 -4.68 -18.56
N THR A 219 -13.28 -4.38 -17.28
CA THR A 219 -11.96 -4.02 -16.73
C THR A 219 -11.20 -5.26 -16.24
N ILE A 220 -9.90 -5.11 -15.98
CA ILE A 220 -9.04 -6.18 -15.44
C ILE A 220 -9.45 -6.61 -14.03
N ILE A 221 -10.15 -5.76 -13.26
CA ILE A 221 -10.55 -6.07 -11.89
C ILE A 221 -11.87 -6.86 -11.81
N GLU A 222 -12.73 -6.82 -12.84
CA GLU A 222 -13.97 -7.60 -12.87
C GLU A 222 -13.76 -9.10 -12.63
N PRO A 223 -12.93 -9.81 -13.42
CA PRO A 223 -12.71 -11.25 -13.21
C PRO A 223 -12.04 -11.54 -11.86
N PHE A 224 -11.19 -10.63 -11.36
CA PHE A 224 -10.54 -10.79 -10.06
C PHE A 224 -11.55 -10.72 -8.91
N LEU A 225 -12.38 -9.66 -8.87
CA LEU A 225 -13.41 -9.46 -7.85
C LEU A 225 -14.43 -10.60 -7.86
N HIS A 226 -14.75 -11.10 -9.06
CA HIS A 226 -15.61 -12.25 -9.24
C HIS A 226 -14.99 -13.52 -8.63
N TYR A 227 -13.74 -13.84 -9.01
CA TYR A 227 -13.04 -15.01 -8.51
C TYR A 227 -12.84 -15.01 -6.98
N LYS A 228 -12.69 -13.81 -6.37
CA LYS A 228 -12.44 -13.65 -4.93
C LYS A 228 -13.70 -13.32 -4.11
N SER A 229 -14.90 -13.29 -4.71
CA SER A 229 -16.11 -12.79 -4.07
C SER A 229 -16.39 -13.39 -2.69
N ASN A 230 -16.30 -14.72 -2.56
CA ASN A 230 -16.55 -15.42 -1.29
C ASN A 230 -15.55 -15.01 -0.19
N LYS A 231 -14.29 -14.76 -0.56
CA LYS A 231 -13.25 -14.32 0.38
C LYS A 231 -13.52 -12.88 0.83
N LEU A 232 -13.90 -12.01 -0.10
CA LEU A 232 -14.17 -10.60 0.16
C LEU A 232 -15.46 -10.41 0.99
N GLU A 233 -16.48 -11.22 0.73
CA GLU A 233 -17.73 -11.23 1.51
C GLU A 233 -17.50 -11.69 2.95
N LEU A 234 -16.70 -12.75 3.15
CA LEU A 234 -16.32 -13.20 4.50
C LEU A 234 -15.58 -12.10 5.26
N LEU A 235 -14.59 -11.47 4.62
CA LEU A 235 -13.82 -10.37 5.22
C LEU A 235 -14.71 -9.19 5.56
N TYR A 236 -15.61 -8.81 4.65
CA TYR A 236 -16.56 -7.75 4.89
C TYR A 236 -17.35 -7.98 6.18
N GLY A 237 -17.97 -9.16 6.34
CA GLY A 237 -18.70 -9.48 7.56
C GLY A 237 -17.83 -9.46 8.82
N MET A 238 -16.52 -9.72 8.71
CA MET A 238 -15.59 -9.57 9.83
C MET A 238 -15.32 -8.09 10.16
N LEU A 239 -15.11 -7.26 9.14
CA LEU A 239 -14.91 -5.81 9.29
C LEU A 239 -16.13 -5.10 9.89
N GLU A 240 -17.35 -5.53 9.53
CA GLU A 240 -18.57 -4.98 10.14
C GLU A 240 -18.64 -5.27 11.64
N ARG A 241 -18.27 -6.49 12.05
CA ARG A 241 -18.33 -6.90 13.45
C ARG A 241 -17.25 -6.22 14.29
N SER A 242 -16.04 -6.05 13.76
CA SER A 242 -14.96 -5.35 14.48
C SER A 242 -15.33 -3.89 14.69
N GLN A 243 -15.87 -3.22 13.68
CA GLN A 243 -16.23 -1.80 13.74
C GLN A 243 -17.65 -1.53 14.28
N GLY A 244 -18.25 -2.48 15.00
CA GLY A 244 -19.52 -2.27 15.71
C GLY A 244 -20.76 -2.02 14.84
N GLY A 245 -20.79 -2.54 13.61
CA GLY A 245 -21.94 -2.44 12.70
C GLY A 245 -22.03 -1.13 11.91
N GLN A 246 -20.91 -0.44 11.69
CA GLN A 246 -20.87 0.82 10.94
C GLN A 246 -20.99 0.69 9.41
N TYR A 247 -21.11 -0.52 8.86
CA TYR A 247 -21.39 -0.72 7.44
C TYR A 247 -22.79 -1.28 7.24
N ASP A 248 -23.45 -0.78 6.19
CA ASP A 248 -24.78 -1.25 5.80
C ASP A 248 -24.64 -2.47 4.90
N ILE A 249 -25.11 -3.62 5.38
CA ILE A 249 -25.25 -4.84 4.58
C ILE A 249 -26.23 -4.57 3.43
N PRO A 250 -25.83 -4.70 2.15
CA PRO A 250 -26.82 -4.82 1.09
C PRO A 250 -27.67 -6.07 1.36
N GLN A 251 -28.99 -5.94 1.55
CA GLN A 251 -29.90 -7.06 1.86
C GLN A 251 -30.06 -8.10 0.74
N TYR A 252 -29.36 -7.94 -0.37
CA TYR A 252 -29.26 -8.94 -1.42
C TYR A 252 -27.95 -9.68 -1.20
N PHE A 253 -27.89 -11.00 -1.39
CA PHE A 253 -26.74 -11.89 -1.15
C PHE A 253 -26.78 -12.66 0.19
N VAL A 254 -27.79 -13.52 0.32
CA VAL A 254 -27.63 -14.78 1.06
C VAL A 254 -27.97 -15.90 0.09
N THR A 255 -27.12 -16.10 -0.91
CA THR A 255 -27.00 -17.37 -1.65
C THR A 255 -25.79 -17.27 -2.57
N PRO A 256 -24.77 -18.13 -2.39
CA PRO A 256 -23.67 -18.20 -3.35
C PRO A 256 -24.24 -18.53 -4.72
N LYS A 257 -24.09 -17.63 -5.70
CA LYS A 257 -24.36 -17.98 -7.10
C LYS A 257 -23.34 -19.04 -7.49
N GLN A 258 -23.80 -20.27 -7.75
CA GLN A 258 -22.92 -21.36 -8.19
C GLN A 258 -22.53 -21.11 -9.65
N TRP A 259 -21.24 -20.87 -9.88
CA TRP A 259 -20.65 -20.82 -11.20
C TRP A 259 -20.18 -22.22 -11.57
N HIS A 260 -20.66 -22.74 -12.70
CA HIS A 260 -20.13 -23.96 -13.28
C HIS A 260 -18.97 -23.61 -14.20
N CYS A 261 -17.78 -24.08 -13.83
CA CYS A 261 -16.62 -24.12 -14.69
C CYS A 261 -16.41 -25.57 -15.14
N GLU A 262 -16.24 -25.81 -16.43
CA GLU A 262 -15.81 -27.13 -16.91
C GLU A 262 -14.38 -27.42 -16.43
N PRO A 263 -14.04 -28.68 -16.11
CA PRO A 263 -12.69 -29.04 -15.69
C PRO A 263 -11.65 -28.63 -16.76
N GLY A 264 -10.72 -27.74 -16.39
CA GLY A 264 -9.66 -27.25 -17.28
C GLY A 264 -9.96 -25.93 -18.00
N ALA A 265 -11.12 -25.31 -17.76
CA ALA A 265 -11.46 -24.01 -18.33
C ALA A 265 -10.62 -22.87 -17.74
N THR A 266 -10.14 -21.96 -18.60
CA THR A 266 -9.56 -20.68 -18.13
C THR A 266 -10.66 -19.79 -17.54
N PRO A 267 -10.34 -18.84 -16.64
CA PRO A 267 -11.33 -18.00 -15.97
C PRO A 267 -12.33 -17.28 -16.89
N SER A 268 -11.94 -17.00 -18.14
CA SER A 268 -12.79 -16.38 -19.17
C SER A 268 -13.94 -17.27 -19.68
N HIS A 269 -14.00 -18.54 -19.29
CA HIS A 269 -14.94 -19.54 -19.81
C HIS A 269 -15.97 -20.05 -18.79
N CYS A 270 -15.95 -19.57 -17.55
CA CYS A 270 -16.98 -19.93 -16.57
C CYS A 270 -18.29 -19.19 -16.89
N ARG A 271 -19.42 -19.90 -16.89
CA ARG A 271 -20.75 -19.31 -17.15
C ARG A 271 -21.57 -19.19 -15.88
N LEU A 272 -22.32 -18.10 -15.78
CA LEU A 272 -23.27 -17.87 -14.70
C LEU A 272 -24.51 -18.73 -14.95
N THR A 273 -24.74 -19.71 -14.10
CA THR A 273 -26.05 -20.35 -13.99
C THR A 273 -26.91 -19.53 -13.03
N ILE A 274 -27.92 -18.86 -13.57
CA ILE A 274 -28.98 -18.22 -12.80
C ILE A 274 -30.09 -19.28 -12.67
N PRO A 275 -30.64 -19.53 -11.46
CA PRO A 275 -31.90 -20.29 -11.35
C PRO A 275 -33.06 -19.55 -12.03
#